data_AF-A0A7Y6XAT3-F1
#
_entry.id   AF-A0A7Y6XAT3-F1
#
_cell.length_a   1.000
_cell.length_b   1.000
_cell.length_c   1.000
_cell.angle_alpha   90.00
_cell.angle_beta   90.00
_cell.angle_gamma   90.00
#
_symmetry.space_group_name_H-M   'P 1'
#
loop_
_entity.id
_entity.type
_entity.pdbx_description
1 polymer ?
#
loop_
_entity_poly.entity_id
_entity_poly.type
_entity_poly.pdbx_seq_one_letter_code
_entity_poly.pdbx_strand_id
1 'polypeptide(L)'
;GWALGVSPPELARLVASVGLSEDVEALRERFRREALATSHLTHRLDLLGREKYLVDLGIQRKFNESLRKDLERLMRDELPGATDLHGLCDSVGRKYGSPAELIFRAIERLGLAEGLRKQLYPGAPPSTP
;
A
#
# COMPACT_ATOMS: atom_id res chain seq x y z
N GLY A 1 -11.82 -0.37 21.38
CA GLY A 1 -12.85 -1.41 21.63
C GLY A 1 -13.14 -2.13 20.33
N TRP A 2 -13.51 -3.41 20.39
CA TRP A 2 -13.92 -4.19 19.22
C TRP A 2 -15.34 -3.79 18.81
N ALA A 3 -15.62 -3.65 17.51
CA ALA A 3 -16.92 -3.18 17.00
C ALA A 3 -18.10 -4.07 17.42
N LEU A 4 -17.84 -5.34 17.71
CA LEU A 4 -18.83 -6.33 18.12
C LEU A 4 -18.76 -6.69 19.61
N GLY A 5 -17.90 -6.01 20.40
CA GLY A 5 -17.68 -6.36 21.81
C GLY A 5 -16.98 -7.72 22.04
N VAL A 6 -16.61 -8.43 20.97
CA VAL A 6 -15.90 -9.72 21.02
C VAL A 6 -14.50 -9.60 20.43
N SER A 7 -13.55 -10.32 21.01
CA SER A 7 -12.20 -10.44 20.49
C SER A 7 -12.16 -11.28 19.20
N PRO A 8 -11.14 -11.13 18.34
CA PRO A 8 -11.02 -11.93 17.11
C PRO A 8 -11.08 -13.46 17.33
N PRO A 9 -10.44 -14.03 18.37
CA PRO A 9 -10.57 -15.46 18.67
C PRO A 9 -11.98 -15.88 19.11
N GLU A 10 -12.70 -15.00 19.80
CA GLU A 10 -14.10 -15.25 20.19
C GLU A 10 -15.02 -15.21 18.99
N LEU A 11 -14.83 -14.23 18.09
CA LEU A 11 -15.58 -14.16 16.84
C LEU A 11 -15.34 -15.41 15.99
N ALA A 12 -14.10 -15.89 15.88
CA ALA A 12 -13.78 -17.11 15.15
C ALA A 12 -14.48 -18.35 15.73
N ARG A 13 -14.53 -18.47 17.07
CA ARG A 13 -15.27 -19.55 17.75
C ARG A 13 -16.78 -19.46 17.51
N LEU A 14 -17.34 -18.25 17.56
CA LEU A 14 -18.75 -18.00 17.28
C LEU A 14 -19.11 -18.39 15.84
N VAL A 15 -18.35 -17.91 14.86
CA VAL A 15 -18.52 -18.25 13.43
C VAL A 15 -18.50 -19.75 13.21
N ALA A 16 -17.55 -20.46 13.84
CA ALA A 16 -17.48 -21.91 13.77
C ALA A 16 -18.70 -22.58 14.42
N SER A 17 -19.16 -22.09 15.57
CA SER A 17 -20.30 -22.67 16.30
C SER A 17 -21.63 -22.54 15.55
N VAL A 18 -21.77 -21.52 14.68
CA VAL A 18 -22.96 -21.30 13.86
C VAL A 18 -22.81 -21.82 12.42
N GLY A 19 -21.71 -22.48 12.10
CA GLY A 19 -21.48 -23.08 10.78
C GLY A 19 -21.19 -22.10 9.65
N LEU A 20 -20.82 -20.84 9.94
CA LEU A 20 -20.58 -19.79 8.93
C LEU A 20 -19.13 -19.71 8.44
N SER A 21 -18.28 -20.68 8.78
CA SER A 21 -16.85 -20.64 8.46
C SER A 21 -16.58 -20.53 6.96
N GLU A 22 -17.32 -21.27 6.13
CA GLU A 22 -17.15 -21.24 4.67
C GLU A 22 -17.58 -19.90 4.07
N ASP A 23 -18.70 -19.34 4.51
CA ASP A 23 -19.20 -18.04 4.04
C ASP A 23 -18.24 -16.90 4.39
N VAL A 24 -17.70 -16.92 5.62
CA VAL A 24 -16.71 -15.94 6.06
C VAL A 24 -15.43 -16.06 5.24
N GLU A 25 -14.98 -17.27 4.94
CA GLU A 25 -13.75 -17.46 4.17
C GLU A 25 -13.95 -17.14 2.68
N ALA A 26 -15.11 -17.43 2.12
CA ALA A 26 -15.50 -17.00 0.77
C ALA A 26 -15.53 -15.47 0.67
N LEU A 27 -16.06 -14.78 1.69
CA LEU A 27 -16.06 -13.33 1.77
C LEU A 27 -14.63 -12.77 1.86
N ARG A 28 -13.78 -13.35 2.72
CA ARG A 28 -12.37 -12.95 2.83
C ARG A 28 -11.64 -13.15 1.52
N GLU A 29 -11.86 -14.26 0.82
CA GLU A 29 -11.24 -14.52 -0.47
C GLU A 29 -11.68 -13.51 -1.54
N ARG A 30 -12.96 -13.12 -1.57
CA ARG A 30 -13.43 -12.04 -2.45
C ARG A 30 -12.70 -10.73 -2.16
N PHE A 31 -12.59 -10.34 -0.89
CA PHE A 31 -11.85 -9.14 -0.51
C PHE A 31 -10.37 -9.20 -0.83
N ARG A 32 -9.72 -10.37 -0.69
CA ARG A 32 -8.33 -10.56 -1.12
C ARG A 32 -8.17 -10.30 -2.61
N ARG A 33 -9.08 -10.85 -3.43
CA ARG A 33 -9.06 -10.65 -4.88
C ARG A 33 -9.28 -9.21 -5.26
N GLU A 34 -10.28 -8.55 -4.68
CA GLU A 34 -10.58 -7.14 -4.96
C GLU A 34 -9.41 -6.22 -4.56
N ALA A 35 -8.82 -6.43 -3.38
CA ALA A 35 -7.67 -5.66 -2.92
C ALA A 35 -6.44 -5.83 -3.83
N LEU A 36 -6.22 -7.03 -4.38
CA LEU A 36 -5.09 -7.31 -5.28
C LEU A 36 -5.36 -6.93 -6.74
N ALA A 37 -6.63 -6.91 -7.17
CA ALA A 37 -7.03 -6.62 -8.55
C ALA A 37 -7.22 -5.12 -8.82
N THR A 38 -7.34 -4.30 -7.78
CA THR A 38 -7.56 -2.86 -7.94
C THR A 38 -6.40 -2.22 -8.71
N SER A 39 -6.70 -1.63 -9.87
CA SER A 39 -5.73 -0.91 -10.72
C SER A 39 -5.59 0.57 -10.37
N HIS A 40 -6.56 1.13 -9.65
CA HIS A 40 -6.57 2.55 -9.27
C HIS A 40 -5.55 2.84 -8.16
N LEU A 41 -4.60 3.72 -8.44
CA LEU A 41 -3.50 4.05 -7.52
C LEU A 41 -4.01 4.58 -6.18
N THR A 42 -4.89 5.59 -6.18
CA THR A 42 -5.45 6.19 -4.95
C THR A 42 -6.02 5.15 -3.99
N HIS A 43 -6.85 4.23 -4.51
CA HIS A 43 -7.46 3.18 -3.68
C HIS A 43 -6.41 2.24 -3.08
N ARG A 44 -5.33 1.94 -3.80
CA ARG A 44 -4.23 1.12 -3.28
C ARG A 44 -3.43 1.86 -2.21
N LEU A 45 -3.23 3.17 -2.38
CA LEU A 45 -2.57 4.01 -1.38
C LEU A 45 -3.41 4.10 -0.09
N ASP A 46 -4.74 4.23 -0.22
CA ASP A 46 -5.66 4.20 0.92
C ASP A 46 -5.62 2.85 1.65
N LEU A 47 -5.61 1.75 0.90
CA LEU A 47 -5.48 0.40 1.47
C LEU A 47 -4.14 0.19 2.19
N LEU A 48 -3.04 0.76 1.67
CA LEU A 48 -1.75 0.75 2.35
C LEU A 48 -1.82 1.46 3.72
N GLY A 49 -2.64 2.53 3.84
CA GLY A 49 -2.93 3.20 5.11
C GLY A 49 -3.73 2.34 6.10
N ARG A 50 -4.44 1.32 5.61
CA ARG A 50 -5.25 0.38 6.40
C ARG A 50 -4.51 -0.93 6.67
N GLU A 51 -3.28 -0.85 7.17
CA GLU A 51 -2.40 -2.00 7.36
C GLU A 51 -3.05 -3.16 8.12
N LYS A 52 -3.79 -2.88 9.20
CA LYS A 52 -4.50 -3.91 9.97
C LYS A 52 -5.41 -4.77 9.09
N TYR A 53 -6.10 -4.16 8.13
CA TYR A 53 -6.98 -4.87 7.20
C TYR A 53 -6.21 -5.84 6.30
N LEU A 54 -5.05 -5.41 5.79
CA LEU A 54 -4.19 -6.24 4.95
C LEU A 54 -3.56 -7.41 5.73
N VAL A 55 -3.25 -7.18 7.02
CA VAL A 55 -2.79 -8.22 7.96
C VAL A 55 -3.91 -9.21 8.24
N ASP A 56 -5.11 -8.73 8.56
CA ASP A 56 -6.28 -9.57 8.85
C ASP A 56 -6.69 -10.43 7.64
N LEU A 57 -6.43 -9.96 6.42
CA LEU A 57 -6.63 -10.72 5.17
C LEU A 57 -5.47 -11.64 4.79
N GLY A 58 -4.30 -11.51 5.44
CA GLY A 58 -3.10 -12.30 5.14
C GLY A 58 -2.40 -11.93 3.83
N ILE A 59 -2.66 -10.75 3.28
CA ILE A 59 -2.16 -10.33 1.96
C ILE A 59 -1.14 -9.18 2.01
N GLN A 60 -0.85 -8.63 3.20
CA GLN A 60 0.01 -7.45 3.38
C GLN A 60 1.31 -7.54 2.59
N ARG A 61 2.06 -8.64 2.68
CA ARG A 61 3.33 -8.81 1.96
C ARG A 61 3.14 -8.75 0.44
N LYS A 62 2.21 -9.53 -0.10
CA LYS A 62 1.93 -9.60 -1.54
C LYS A 62 1.43 -8.27 -2.08
N PHE A 63 0.58 -7.59 -1.31
CA PHE A 63 0.07 -6.26 -1.64
C PHE A 63 1.20 -5.23 -1.68
N ASN A 64 2.04 -5.18 -0.65
CA ASN A 64 3.17 -4.25 -0.57
C ASN A 64 4.19 -4.48 -1.69
N GLU A 65 4.53 -5.74 -1.99
CA GLU A 65 5.44 -6.08 -3.10
C GLU A 65 4.87 -5.66 -4.46
N SER A 66 3.58 -5.87 -4.69
CA SER A 66 2.92 -5.43 -5.93
C SER A 66 2.88 -3.90 -6.02
N LEU A 67 2.46 -3.22 -4.95
CA LEU A 67 2.38 -1.75 -4.94
C LEU A 67 3.76 -1.11 -5.09
N ARG A 68 4.80 -1.70 -4.50
CA ARG A 68 6.18 -1.26 -4.67
C ARG A 68 6.59 -1.28 -6.15
N LYS A 69 6.37 -2.40 -6.84
CA LYS A 69 6.72 -2.54 -8.27
C LYS A 69 5.96 -1.54 -9.15
N ASP A 70 4.70 -1.29 -8.83
CA ASP A 70 3.91 -0.33 -9.57
C ASP A 70 4.41 1.09 -9.32
N LEU A 71 4.64 1.49 -8.07
CA LEU A 71 5.24 2.80 -7.76
C LEU A 71 6.61 2.97 -8.42
N GLU A 72 7.50 1.98 -8.36
CA GLU A 72 8.80 2.03 -9.04
C GLU A 72 8.68 2.26 -10.55
N ARG A 73 7.67 1.65 -11.20
CA ARG A 73 7.40 1.87 -12.62
C ARG A 73 6.91 3.30 -12.87
N LEU A 74 5.91 3.75 -12.12
CA LEU A 74 5.33 5.09 -12.26
C LEU A 74 6.36 6.19 -12.01
N MET A 75 7.20 6.02 -10.98
CA MET A 75 8.27 6.95 -10.64
C MET A 75 9.36 7.00 -11.71
N ARG A 76 9.71 5.85 -12.30
CA ARG A 76 10.71 5.79 -13.38
C ARG A 76 10.27 6.57 -14.61
N ASP A 77 8.99 6.50 -14.96
CA ASP A 77 8.44 7.19 -16.13
C ASP A 77 8.50 8.71 -15.96
N GLU A 78 8.38 9.22 -14.72
CA GLU A 78 8.40 10.66 -14.40
C GLU A 78 9.77 11.17 -13.92
N LEU A 79 10.72 10.27 -13.67
CA LEU A 79 12.05 10.58 -13.16
C LEU A 79 12.81 11.64 -13.98
N PRO A 80 12.81 11.61 -15.33
CA PRO A 80 13.56 12.58 -16.13
C PRO A 80 13.09 14.03 -16.00
N GLY A 81 11.85 14.25 -15.55
CA GLY A 81 11.25 15.58 -15.41
C GLY A 81 11.28 16.13 -13.98
N ALA A 82 11.74 15.34 -13.01
CA ALA A 82 11.71 15.71 -11.59
C ALA A 82 13.07 16.21 -11.10
N THR A 83 13.07 17.31 -10.36
CA THR A 83 14.27 17.89 -9.73
C THR A 83 14.50 17.42 -8.31
N ASP A 84 13.45 16.97 -7.63
CA ASP A 84 13.44 16.51 -6.25
C ASP A 84 12.32 15.48 -6.01
N LEU A 85 12.30 14.87 -4.82
CA LEU A 85 11.36 13.80 -4.50
C LEU A 85 9.91 14.29 -4.43
N HIS A 86 9.70 15.52 -3.97
CA HIS A 86 8.36 16.14 -3.91
C HIS A 86 7.82 16.42 -5.31
N GLY A 87 8.63 17.03 -6.19
CA GLY A 87 8.26 17.25 -7.58
C GLY A 87 7.98 15.94 -8.34
N LEU A 88 8.70 14.86 -8.03
CA LEU A 88 8.40 13.54 -8.58
C LEU A 88 7.02 13.03 -8.13
N CYS A 89 6.70 13.14 -6.84
CA CYS A 89 5.41 12.74 -6.31
C CYS A 89 4.26 13.60 -6.86
N ASP A 90 4.49 14.89 -7.07
CA ASP A 90 3.54 15.80 -7.69
C ASP A 90 3.26 15.45 -9.15
N SER A 91 4.30 15.16 -9.94
CA SER A 91 4.15 14.75 -11.34
C SER A 91 3.36 13.44 -11.48
N VAL A 92 3.70 12.43 -10.67
CA VAL A 92 2.93 11.18 -10.63
C VAL A 92 1.51 11.43 -10.14
N GLY A 93 1.33 12.25 -9.10
CA GLY A 93 0.02 12.58 -8.56
C GLY A 93 -0.90 13.23 -9.59
N ARG A 94 -0.39 14.19 -10.35
CA ARG A 94 -1.12 14.86 -11.45
C ARG A 94 -1.49 13.87 -12.56
N LYS A 95 -0.57 13.00 -12.97
CA LYS A 95 -0.79 12.06 -14.08
C LYS A 95 -1.77 10.94 -13.75
N TYR A 96 -1.77 10.46 -12.50
CA TYR A 96 -2.57 9.31 -12.07
C TYR A 96 -3.75 9.69 -11.14
N GLY A 97 -4.05 10.98 -11.00
CA GLY A 97 -5.20 11.47 -10.23
C GLY A 97 -5.13 11.10 -8.74
N SER A 98 -3.93 11.14 -8.16
CA SER A 98 -3.65 10.74 -6.78
C SER A 98 -3.02 11.89 -5.99
N PRO A 99 -3.38 12.11 -4.71
CA PRO A 99 -2.72 13.11 -3.87
C PRO A 99 -1.23 12.81 -3.70
N ALA A 100 -0.36 13.80 -3.96
CA ALA A 100 1.09 13.67 -3.84
C ALA A 100 1.55 13.25 -2.43
N GLU A 101 0.88 13.75 -1.40
CA GLU A 101 1.10 13.34 0.00
C GLU A 101 0.90 11.83 0.24
N LEU A 102 -0.12 11.22 -0.38
CA LEU A 102 -0.35 9.78 -0.24
C LEU A 102 0.75 8.97 -0.93
N ILE A 103 1.20 9.45 -2.08
CA ILE A 103 2.31 8.86 -2.82
C ILE A 103 3.60 8.96 -2.00
N PHE A 104 3.89 10.13 -1.44
CA PHE A 104 5.07 10.37 -0.62
C PHE A 104 5.11 9.45 0.61
N ARG A 105 4.02 9.38 1.37
CA ARG A 105 3.91 8.48 2.52
C ARG A 105 4.06 7.01 2.11
N ALA A 106 3.56 6.64 0.94
CA ALA A 106 3.67 5.27 0.45
C ALA A 106 5.11 4.90 0.07
N ILE A 107 5.84 5.79 -0.61
CA ILE A 107 7.26 5.54 -0.92
C ILE A 107 8.12 5.50 0.34
N GLU A 108 7.81 6.29 1.38
CA GLU A 108 8.49 6.21 2.67
C GLU A 108 8.18 4.87 3.36
N ARG A 109 6.90 4.52 3.49
CA ARG A 109 6.46 3.28 4.15
C ARG A 109 6.98 2.02 3.45
N LEU A 110 7.10 2.05 2.13
CA LEU A 110 7.60 0.93 1.34
C LEU A 110 9.13 0.93 1.20
N GLY A 111 9.83 1.91 1.75
CA GLY A 111 11.30 1.99 1.74
C GLY A 111 11.90 2.37 0.38
N LEU A 112 11.15 3.09 -0.45
CA LEU A 112 11.56 3.51 -1.80
C LEU A 112 12.25 4.89 -1.83
N ALA A 113 12.02 5.73 -0.83
CA ALA A 113 12.48 7.12 -0.82
C ALA A 113 14.00 7.27 -1.04
N GLU A 114 14.82 6.48 -0.34
CA GLU A 114 16.28 6.54 -0.47
C GLU A 114 16.78 6.12 -1.86
N GLY A 115 16.17 5.08 -2.45
CA GLY A 115 16.52 4.62 -3.79
C GLY A 115 16.21 5.69 -4.85
N LEU A 116 15.06 6.35 -4.71
CA LEU A 116 14.64 7.44 -5.60
C LEU A 116 15.52 8.70 -5.44
N ARG A 117 15.87 9.07 -4.20
CA ARG A 117 16.79 10.19 -3.94
C ARG A 117 18.15 10.00 -4.61
N LYS A 118 18.72 8.79 -4.54
CA LYS A 118 19.98 8.46 -5.22
C LYS A 118 19.88 8.53 -6.75
N GLN A 119 18.73 8.19 -7.31
CA GLN A 119 18.50 8.29 -8.76
C GLN A 119 18.33 9.74 -9.22
N LEU A 120 17.70 10.59 -8.40
CA LEU A 120 17.56 12.02 -8.66
C LEU A 120 18.89 12.78 -8.48
N TYR A 121 19.71 12.34 -7.53
CA TYR A 121 21.03 12.91 -7.25
C TYR A 121 22.13 11.83 -7.32
N PRO A 122 22.55 11.41 -8.52
CA PRO A 122 23.57 10.36 -8.68
C PRO A 122 24.98 10.74 -8.18
N GLY A 123 25.14 11.87 -7.46
CA GLY A 123 26.41 12.35 -6.90
C GLY A 123 26.33 13.00 -5.52
N ALA A 124 25.22 12.86 -4.77
CA ALA A 124 25.15 13.41 -3.41
C ALA A 124 26.07 12.60 -2.47
N PRO A 125 27.07 13.22 -1.81
CA PRO A 125 27.89 12.53 -0.82
C PRO A 125 26.99 12.06 0.34
N PRO A 126 27.30 10.91 0.98
CA PRO A 126 26.56 10.50 2.15
C PRO A 126 26.68 11.60 3.21
N SER A 127 25.54 12.17 3.62
CA SER A 127 25.48 13.08 4.75
C SER A 127 26.06 12.35 5.96
N THR A 128 27.26 12.75 6.38
CA THR A 128 27.89 12.28 7.61
C THR A 128 27.05 12.71 8.83
N PRO A 129 27.01 11.89 9.88
CA PRO A 129 26.24 12.13 11.10
C PRO A 129 26.72 13.35 11.90
#